data_AF-A0A1E5ABW8-F1
#
_entry.id   AF-A0A1E5ABW8-F1
#
_cell.length_a   1.000
_cell.length_b   1.000
_cell.length_c   1.000
_cell.angle_alpha   90.00
_cell.angle_beta   90.00
_cell.angle_gamma   90.00
#
_symmetry.space_group_name_H-M   'P 1'
#
loop_
_entity.id
_entity.type
_entity.pdbx_description
1 polymer ?
#
loop_
_entity_poly.entity_id
_entity_poly.type
_entity_poly.pdbx_seq_one_letter_code
_entity_poly.pdbx_strand_id
1 'polypeptide(L)'
;MKPQPSALTDDFDDPLITIEEDEEAHDEDLWFLPGPLEEEPDVLPPGPRAEPPDTAVIDGWAKAEGVHAARLARVAGRLGALDDRLLRGPEGWRHRLALIEAADLSWLNGDRVSSDRLALWVSMRLSGAQDDPNALARVGWAVRRLTGGPGPNVDLAAFLDRRDPENIEDSAERLKDRAGGWLDVMTAAVDLHPITRACMGFHLWNLAGLGQHGDRLEAAVTASRIAASEERGAIFAPLAMGGAGGLRSGGPPAERLERWLDGMESAVLTAMRHLDDIEAWAARAKHAMAMLSGRTPTNLRKVFTDWPLISAPMAEILTGASRAAVQRNLKLMDEMGLVQEISGQGRFRIWRAGK
;
A
#
# COMPACT_ATOMS: atom_id res chain seq x y z
N MET A 1 -55.54 4.60 -119.36
CA MET A 1 -54.79 3.72 -120.28
C MET A 1 -53.33 3.78 -119.84
N LYS A 2 -52.74 2.65 -119.46
CA LYS A 2 -51.30 2.49 -119.09
C LYS A 2 -50.40 2.96 -120.25
N PRO A 3 -49.17 3.48 -120.01
CA PRO A 3 -48.09 2.71 -119.39
C PRO A 3 -47.16 3.46 -118.40
N GLN A 4 -46.47 2.67 -117.57
CA GLN A 4 -45.20 3.06 -116.93
C GLN A 4 -44.14 3.39 -118.00
N PRO A 5 -43.16 4.21 -117.64
CA PRO A 5 -41.78 3.73 -117.78
C PRO A 5 -40.92 4.00 -116.55
N SER A 6 -40.30 2.90 -116.12
CA SER A 6 -38.89 2.72 -115.74
C SER A 6 -38.19 3.76 -114.88
N ALA A 7 -37.93 3.30 -113.66
CA ALA A 7 -36.90 3.74 -112.75
C ALA A 7 -35.48 3.62 -113.34
N LEU A 8 -34.63 4.59 -113.00
CA LEU A 8 -33.30 4.42 -112.40
C LEU A 8 -32.70 5.82 -112.18
N THR A 9 -32.45 6.17 -110.93
CA THR A 9 -31.24 6.90 -110.52
C THR A 9 -31.02 6.62 -109.04
N ASP A 10 -29.97 5.84 -108.81
CA ASP A 10 -29.19 5.71 -107.59
C ASP A 10 -28.86 7.10 -107.03
N ASP A 11 -28.98 7.31 -105.71
CA ASP A 11 -27.78 7.46 -104.88
C ASP A 11 -28.11 7.76 -103.40
N PHE A 12 -27.60 6.84 -102.58
CA PHE A 12 -27.00 6.95 -101.25
C PHE A 12 -27.83 7.34 -100.01
N ASP A 13 -27.97 6.28 -99.20
CA ASP A 13 -27.67 6.19 -97.76
C ASP A 13 -28.63 6.83 -96.77
N ASP A 14 -29.56 5.99 -96.34
CA ASP A 14 -30.02 5.93 -94.95
C ASP A 14 -29.49 4.62 -94.34
N PRO A 15 -28.97 4.65 -93.10
CA PRO A 15 -29.64 3.81 -92.13
C PRO A 15 -29.97 4.60 -90.86
N LEU A 16 -31.28 4.78 -90.62
CA LEU A 16 -31.99 4.41 -89.40
C LEU A 16 -31.08 4.07 -88.23
N ILE A 17 -30.98 4.98 -87.25
CA ILE A 17 -31.15 4.68 -85.83
C ILE A 17 -31.60 5.98 -85.14
N THR A 18 -32.75 5.88 -84.49
CA THR A 18 -33.31 6.82 -83.52
C THR A 18 -32.29 7.20 -82.45
N ILE A 19 -31.95 8.48 -82.37
CA ILE A 19 -31.25 9.04 -81.20
C ILE A 19 -32.32 9.82 -80.45
N GLU A 20 -32.86 9.20 -79.40
CA GLU A 20 -33.48 9.90 -78.29
C GLU A 20 -32.50 10.98 -77.84
N GLU A 21 -32.96 12.23 -77.71
CA GLU A 21 -32.16 13.28 -77.07
C GLU A 21 -31.90 12.82 -75.63
N ASP A 22 -30.75 12.19 -75.41
CA ASP A 22 -30.21 11.88 -74.09
C ASP A 22 -30.05 13.22 -73.35
N GLU A 23 -30.90 13.44 -72.36
CA GLU A 23 -30.66 14.42 -71.30
C GLU A 23 -29.23 14.21 -70.80
N GLU A 24 -28.40 15.25 -70.86
CA GLU A 24 -27.04 15.21 -70.29
C GLU A 24 -27.16 14.75 -68.83
N ALA A 25 -26.87 13.47 -68.59
CA ALA A 25 -26.79 12.90 -67.26
C ALA A 25 -25.69 13.66 -66.52
N HIS A 26 -26.10 14.50 -65.57
CA HIS A 26 -25.20 15.20 -64.66
C HIS A 26 -24.24 14.17 -64.05
N ASP A 27 -22.94 14.50 -63.97
CA ASP A 27 -21.89 13.60 -63.43
C ASP A 27 -22.19 13.04 -62.03
N GLU A 28 -23.16 13.63 -61.32
CA GLU A 28 -23.68 13.19 -60.02
C GLU A 28 -24.58 11.94 -60.09
N ASP A 29 -25.13 11.58 -61.26
CA ASP A 29 -26.02 10.41 -61.47
C ASP A 29 -25.29 9.15 -61.99
N LEU A 30 -23.97 9.24 -62.19
CA LEU A 30 -23.10 8.12 -62.59
C LEU A 30 -22.66 7.30 -61.36
N TRP A 31 -23.62 6.84 -60.55
CA TRP A 31 -23.36 6.06 -59.32
C TRP A 31 -22.58 4.74 -59.55
N PHE A 32 -22.47 4.32 -60.81
CA PHE A 32 -21.76 3.14 -61.26
C PHE A 32 -20.29 3.38 -61.64
N LEU A 33 -19.84 4.64 -61.74
CA LEU A 33 -18.42 4.97 -61.90
C LEU A 33 -17.77 5.18 -60.53
N PRO A 34 -16.54 4.67 -60.30
CA PRO A 34 -15.79 5.03 -59.09
C PRO A 34 -15.63 6.55 -59.03
N GLY A 35 -16.02 7.15 -57.90
CA GLY A 35 -15.91 8.59 -57.69
C GLY A 35 -14.48 9.10 -57.88
N PRO A 36 -14.28 10.42 -58.01
CA PRO A 36 -12.95 11.03 -58.05
C PRO A 36 -12.12 10.50 -56.88
N LEU A 37 -10.85 10.18 -57.11
CA LEU A 37 -9.93 9.76 -56.04
C LEU A 37 -9.93 10.84 -54.95
N GLU A 38 -10.68 10.62 -53.87
CA GLU A 38 -10.49 11.36 -52.64
C GLU A 38 -9.04 11.10 -52.24
N GLU A 39 -8.26 12.16 -51.99
CA GLU A 39 -6.94 11.99 -51.38
C GLU A 39 -7.15 11.18 -50.11
N GLU A 40 -6.72 9.92 -50.13
CA GLU A 40 -6.78 9.06 -48.95
C GLU A 40 -6.13 9.87 -47.83
N PRO A 41 -6.87 10.18 -46.73
CA PRO A 41 -6.24 10.84 -45.60
C PRO A 41 -5.04 9.98 -45.23
N ASP A 42 -3.89 10.60 -45.04
CA ASP A 42 -2.64 9.89 -44.74
C ASP A 42 -2.80 9.16 -43.39
N VAL A 43 -3.41 7.98 -43.41
CA VAL A 43 -3.67 7.14 -42.24
C VAL A 43 -2.41 6.35 -41.95
N LEU A 44 -1.28 7.05 -41.86
CA LEU A 44 -0.09 6.48 -41.27
C LEU A 44 -0.46 6.13 -39.82
N PRO A 45 -0.24 4.88 -39.38
CA PRO A 45 -0.36 4.55 -37.97
C PRO A 45 0.54 5.53 -37.20
N PRO A 46 0.09 6.09 -36.07
CA PRO A 46 0.90 7.04 -35.32
C PRO A 46 2.27 6.40 -35.07
N GLY A 47 3.32 7.09 -35.54
CA GLY A 47 4.69 6.60 -35.42
C GLY A 47 5.02 6.25 -33.96
N PRO A 48 6.02 5.39 -33.71
CA PRO A 48 6.38 4.97 -32.37
C PRO A 48 6.56 6.19 -31.48
N ARG A 49 5.60 6.41 -30.58
CA ARG A 49 5.69 7.47 -29.59
C ARG A 49 6.87 7.12 -28.71
N ALA A 50 7.81 8.07 -28.56
CA ALA A 50 8.84 7.95 -27.54
C ALA A 50 8.15 7.58 -26.23
N GLU A 51 8.59 6.48 -25.61
CA GLU A 51 8.09 6.11 -24.30
C GLU A 51 8.33 7.28 -23.36
N PRO A 52 7.30 7.78 -22.67
CA PRO A 52 7.49 8.86 -21.73
C PRO A 52 8.52 8.41 -20.67
N PRO A 53 9.40 9.32 -20.21
CA PRO A 53 10.40 8.95 -19.22
C PRO A 53 9.71 8.42 -17.96
N ASP A 54 10.37 7.51 -17.23
CA ASP A 54 9.81 6.89 -16.02
C ASP A 54 9.39 7.92 -14.96
N THR A 55 9.96 9.12 -14.99
CA THR A 55 9.63 10.25 -14.11
C THR A 55 8.35 10.99 -14.49
N ALA A 56 7.77 10.75 -15.67
CA ALA A 56 6.52 11.39 -16.10
C ALA A 56 5.34 11.08 -15.18
N VAL A 57 5.41 9.99 -14.41
CA VAL A 57 4.39 9.65 -13.40
C VAL A 57 4.33 10.68 -12.27
N ILE A 58 5.45 11.36 -11.97
CA ILE A 58 5.59 12.32 -10.86
C ILE A 58 4.66 13.53 -11.08
N ASP A 59 4.51 14.01 -12.32
CA ASP A 59 3.63 15.14 -12.63
C ASP A 59 2.17 14.89 -12.23
N GLY A 60 1.70 13.65 -12.40
CA GLY A 60 0.36 13.24 -11.96
C GLY A 60 0.20 13.31 -10.45
N TRP A 61 1.24 12.94 -9.70
CA TRP A 61 1.27 13.00 -8.25
C TRP A 61 1.45 14.42 -7.72
N ALA A 62 2.25 15.26 -8.37
CA ALA A 62 2.39 16.69 -8.03
C ALA A 62 1.06 17.44 -8.18
N LYS A 63 0.31 17.16 -9.26
CA LYS A 63 -1.05 17.71 -9.44
C LYS A 63 -2.00 17.22 -8.35
N ALA A 64 -1.96 15.93 -8.03
CA ALA A 64 -2.77 15.35 -6.95
C ALA A 64 -2.46 15.99 -5.59
N GLU A 65 -1.19 16.21 -5.28
CA GLU A 65 -0.75 16.89 -4.07
C GLU A 65 -1.31 18.31 -3.98
N GLY A 66 -1.23 19.07 -5.08
CA GLY A 66 -1.81 20.42 -5.15
C GLY A 66 -3.32 20.43 -4.86
N VAL A 67 -4.06 19.47 -5.40
CA VAL A 67 -5.51 19.32 -5.15
C VAL A 67 -5.81 19.00 -3.68
N HIS A 68 -4.98 18.17 -3.04
CA HIS A 68 -5.20 17.70 -1.67
C HIS A 68 -4.35 18.43 -0.61
N ALA A 69 -3.71 19.55 -0.94
CA ALA A 69 -2.75 20.25 -0.09
C ALA A 69 -3.28 20.55 1.33
N ALA A 70 -4.53 21.01 1.44
CA ALA A 70 -5.16 21.29 2.74
C ALA A 70 -5.38 20.02 3.60
N ARG A 71 -5.71 18.90 2.96
CA ARG A 71 -5.86 17.61 3.64
C ARG A 71 -4.51 17.05 4.04
N LEU A 72 -3.54 17.11 3.14
CA LEU A 72 -2.17 16.71 3.39
C LEU A 72 -1.57 17.46 4.59
N ALA A 73 -1.70 18.79 4.64
CA ALA A 73 -1.23 19.60 5.76
C ALA A 73 -1.87 19.18 7.10
N ARG A 74 -3.15 18.82 7.08
CA ARG A 74 -3.86 18.32 8.28
C ARG A 74 -3.32 16.97 8.73
N VAL A 75 -3.09 16.03 7.80
CA VAL A 75 -2.53 14.71 8.12
C VAL A 75 -1.11 14.85 8.64
N ALA A 76 -0.27 15.67 7.99
CA ALA A 76 1.09 15.97 8.43
C ALA A 76 1.10 16.58 9.84
N GLY A 77 0.23 17.55 10.12
CA GLY A 77 0.10 18.13 11.47
C GLY A 77 -0.28 17.11 12.55
N ARG A 78 -1.12 16.12 12.21
CA ARG A 78 -1.46 15.03 13.15
C ARG A 78 -0.32 14.03 13.32
N LEU A 79 0.39 13.70 12.24
CA LEU A 79 1.58 12.84 12.32
C LEU A 79 2.65 13.49 13.18
N GLY A 80 2.93 14.78 13.00
CA GLY A 80 3.86 15.53 13.84
C GLY A 80 3.43 15.62 15.31
N ALA A 81 2.13 15.66 15.60
CA ALA A 81 1.64 15.57 16.99
C ALA A 81 1.87 14.18 17.61
N LEU A 82 1.72 13.11 16.82
CA LEU A 82 2.09 11.76 17.23
C LEU A 82 3.61 11.61 17.41
N ASP A 83 4.40 12.23 16.53
CA ASP A 83 5.87 12.29 16.61
C ASP A 83 6.35 12.89 17.93
N ASP A 84 5.92 14.12 18.24
CA ASP A 84 6.27 14.79 19.49
C ASP A 84 5.86 13.97 20.72
N ARG A 85 4.68 13.36 20.67
CA ARG A 85 4.20 12.49 21.75
C ARG A 85 5.08 11.27 21.94
N LEU A 86 5.46 10.58 20.85
CA LEU A 86 6.34 9.42 20.91
C LEU A 86 7.77 9.81 21.31
N LEU A 87 8.21 11.02 20.99
CA LEU A 87 9.51 11.55 21.41
C LEU A 87 9.58 11.77 22.92
N ARG A 88 8.51 12.32 23.52
CA ARG A 88 8.42 12.58 24.96
C ARG A 88 7.97 11.38 25.79
N GLY A 89 7.34 10.40 25.15
CA GLY A 89 6.78 9.21 25.79
C GLY A 89 7.82 8.13 26.12
N PRO A 90 7.41 7.09 26.88
CA PRO A 90 8.23 5.89 27.09
C PRO A 90 8.65 5.23 25.77
N GLU A 91 9.90 4.74 25.70
CA GLU A 91 10.44 4.09 24.51
C GLU A 91 9.60 2.91 24.01
N GLY A 92 8.99 2.16 24.94
CA GLY A 92 8.16 0.99 24.63
C GLY A 92 6.86 1.31 23.88
N TRP A 93 6.43 2.56 23.82
CA TRP A 93 5.26 2.95 23.02
C TRP A 93 5.47 2.71 21.53
N ARG A 94 6.68 2.99 21.02
CA ARG A 94 7.01 2.73 19.61
C ARG A 94 6.91 1.24 19.29
N HIS A 95 7.45 0.41 20.17
CA HIS A 95 7.39 -1.04 20.03
C HIS A 95 5.95 -1.56 20.08
N ARG A 96 5.15 -1.06 21.02
CA ARG A 96 3.72 -1.38 21.12
C ARG A 96 2.97 -1.06 19.83
N LEU A 97 3.14 0.16 19.31
CA LEU A 97 2.47 0.57 18.07
C LEU A 97 2.96 -0.23 16.87
N ALA A 98 4.25 -0.55 16.78
CA ALA A 98 4.80 -1.38 15.71
C ALA A 98 4.18 -2.79 15.68
N LEU A 99 3.92 -3.40 16.84
CA LEU A 99 3.24 -4.69 16.94
C LEU A 99 1.78 -4.63 16.48
N ILE A 100 1.07 -3.55 16.85
CA ILE A 100 -0.33 -3.35 16.45
C ILE A 100 -0.40 -3.13 14.93
N GLU A 101 0.41 -2.21 14.40
CA GLU A 101 0.42 -1.89 12.96
C GLU A 101 0.81 -3.12 12.13
N ALA A 102 1.85 -3.87 12.53
CA ALA A 102 2.25 -5.06 11.80
C ALA A 102 1.16 -6.14 11.80
N ALA A 103 0.47 -6.34 12.92
CA ALA A 103 -0.66 -7.26 12.99
C ALA A 103 -1.81 -6.80 12.07
N ASP A 104 -2.14 -5.51 12.06
CA ASP A 104 -3.19 -4.96 11.20
C ASP A 104 -2.82 -5.02 9.71
N LEU A 105 -1.56 -4.72 9.37
CA LEU A 105 -1.05 -4.87 8.01
C LEU A 105 -1.08 -6.34 7.52
N SER A 106 -0.95 -7.32 8.41
CA SER A 106 -1.03 -8.75 8.03
C SER A 106 -2.37 -9.13 7.38
N TRP A 107 -3.43 -8.38 7.67
CA TRP A 107 -4.74 -8.60 7.05
C TRP A 107 -4.76 -8.26 5.56
N LEU A 108 -3.87 -7.38 5.10
CA LEU A 108 -3.76 -7.00 3.68
C LEU A 108 -3.34 -8.16 2.79
N ASN A 109 -2.46 -9.01 3.29
CA ASN A 109 -1.93 -10.18 2.58
C ASN A 109 -2.77 -11.44 2.81
N GLY A 110 -3.84 -11.36 3.60
CA GLY A 110 -4.66 -12.52 3.96
C GLY A 110 -4.05 -13.43 5.03
N ASP A 111 -2.87 -13.07 5.57
CA ASP A 111 -2.16 -13.83 6.62
C ASP A 111 -2.93 -13.84 7.95
N ARG A 112 -3.64 -12.74 8.27
CA ARG A 112 -4.54 -12.59 9.44
C ARG A 112 -3.89 -13.04 10.76
N VAL A 113 -2.65 -12.62 10.99
CA VAL A 113 -1.92 -12.93 12.22
C VAL A 113 -2.41 -12.00 13.32
N SER A 114 -3.00 -12.58 14.36
CA SER A 114 -3.43 -11.81 15.53
C SER A 114 -2.24 -11.34 16.38
N SER A 115 -2.42 -10.22 17.09
CA SER A 115 -1.36 -9.60 17.88
C SER A 115 -0.84 -10.49 19.02
N ASP A 116 -1.64 -11.43 19.54
CA ASP A 116 -1.21 -12.39 20.56
C ASP A 116 -0.25 -13.44 19.99
N ARG A 117 -0.56 -13.98 18.80
CA ARG A 117 0.32 -14.92 18.11
C ARG A 117 1.62 -14.25 17.73
N LEU A 118 1.55 -13.02 17.23
CA LEU A 118 2.72 -12.21 16.92
C LEU A 118 3.59 -11.96 18.16
N ALA A 119 2.99 -11.61 19.31
CA ALA A 119 3.73 -11.40 20.56
C ALA A 119 4.44 -12.67 21.04
N LEU A 120 3.79 -13.84 20.95
CA LEU A 120 4.41 -15.13 21.29
C LEU A 120 5.57 -15.48 20.34
N TRP A 121 5.40 -15.26 19.04
CA TRP A 121 6.44 -15.52 18.06
C TRP A 121 7.64 -14.59 18.21
N VAL A 122 7.41 -13.27 18.38
CA VAL A 122 8.49 -12.28 18.52
C VAL A 122 9.27 -12.50 19.82
N SER A 123 8.59 -12.86 20.92
CA SER A 123 9.25 -13.05 22.22
C SER A 123 9.94 -14.41 22.40
N MET A 124 9.38 -15.49 21.83
CA MET A 124 9.81 -16.86 22.14
C MET A 124 9.97 -17.77 20.93
N ARG A 125 9.69 -17.28 19.72
CA ARG A 125 9.65 -18.09 18.49
C ARG A 125 8.72 -19.31 18.60
N LEU A 126 7.61 -19.15 19.34
CA LEU A 126 6.58 -20.17 19.47
C LEU A 126 5.56 -20.02 18.33
N SER A 127 5.32 -21.11 17.60
CA SER A 127 4.23 -21.26 16.63
C SER A 127 3.29 -22.38 17.06
N GLY A 128 1.99 -22.17 16.93
CA GLY A 128 0.98 -23.22 17.05
C GLY A 128 0.92 -24.13 15.82
N ALA A 129 0.30 -25.30 15.97
CA ALA A 129 0.17 -26.27 14.87
C ALA A 129 -0.64 -25.78 13.66
N GLN A 130 -1.43 -24.70 13.84
CA GLN A 130 -2.25 -24.08 12.80
C GLN A 130 -1.65 -22.76 12.28
N ASP A 131 -0.50 -22.35 12.79
CA ASP A 131 0.14 -21.10 12.36
C ASP A 131 1.02 -21.36 11.14
N ASP A 132 0.90 -20.51 10.12
CA ASP A 132 1.84 -20.49 9.00
C ASP A 132 3.16 -19.84 9.47
N PRO A 133 4.28 -20.59 9.54
CA PRO A 133 5.57 -20.04 9.96
C PRO A 133 6.07 -18.94 9.01
N ASN A 134 5.69 -18.99 7.73
CA ASN A 134 6.09 -17.99 6.75
C ASN A 134 5.34 -16.67 6.96
N ALA A 135 4.03 -16.71 7.23
CA ALA A 135 3.26 -15.55 7.64
C ALA A 135 3.82 -14.91 8.92
N LEU A 136 4.14 -15.71 9.94
CA LEU A 136 4.77 -15.19 11.17
C LEU A 136 6.16 -14.60 10.92
N ALA A 137 6.93 -15.16 9.98
CA ALA A 137 8.22 -14.60 9.57
C ALA A 137 8.05 -13.24 8.87
N ARG A 138 7.10 -13.12 7.93
CA ARG A 138 6.77 -11.85 7.23
C ARG A 138 6.31 -10.77 8.20
N VAL A 139 5.34 -11.06 9.06
CA VAL A 139 4.85 -10.08 10.04
C VAL A 139 5.94 -9.75 11.07
N GLY A 140 6.74 -10.74 11.47
CA GLY A 140 7.92 -10.50 12.31
C GLY A 140 8.98 -9.62 11.65
N TRP A 141 9.14 -9.69 10.31
CA TRP A 141 9.97 -8.77 9.54
C TRP A 141 9.40 -7.34 9.63
N ALA A 142 8.10 -7.16 9.43
CA ALA A 142 7.44 -5.87 9.53
C ALA A 142 7.67 -5.23 10.91
N VAL A 143 7.49 -5.98 12.00
CA VAL A 143 7.76 -5.48 13.37
C VAL A 143 9.19 -4.97 13.52
N ARG A 144 10.19 -5.71 13.01
CA ARG A 144 11.59 -5.29 13.10
C ARG A 144 11.83 -3.98 12.35
N ARG A 145 11.25 -3.83 11.16
CA ARG A 145 11.37 -2.61 10.35
C ARG A 145 10.60 -1.43 10.94
N LEU A 146 9.45 -1.65 11.57
CA LEU A 146 8.67 -0.57 12.20
C LEU A 146 9.23 -0.17 13.57
N THR A 147 9.99 -1.04 14.25
CA THR A 147 10.61 -0.74 15.55
C THR A 147 11.92 0.03 15.42
N GLY A 148 12.64 -0.08 14.30
CA GLY A 148 13.90 0.66 14.12
C GLY A 148 14.74 0.24 12.92
N GLY A 149 16.03 0.57 12.98
CA GLY A 149 17.01 0.31 11.93
C GLY A 149 16.98 1.33 10.78
N PRO A 150 17.90 1.20 9.81
CA PRO A 150 17.99 2.09 8.66
C PRO A 150 16.67 2.17 7.89
N GLY A 151 16.40 3.35 7.33
CA GLY A 151 15.25 3.56 6.45
C GLY A 151 15.49 3.01 5.03
N PRO A 152 14.43 2.83 4.24
CA PRO A 152 14.50 2.23 2.91
C PRO A 152 15.22 3.10 1.87
N ASN A 153 15.33 4.42 2.08
CA ASN A 153 15.89 5.36 1.12
C ASN A 153 17.41 5.21 0.91
N VAL A 154 18.12 4.55 1.83
CA VAL A 154 19.59 4.37 1.74
C VAL A 154 19.93 3.18 0.88
N ASP A 155 19.30 2.04 1.15
CA ASP A 155 19.47 0.79 0.40
C ASP A 155 18.20 -0.04 0.57
N LEU A 156 17.36 -0.04 -0.46
CA LEU A 156 16.09 -0.73 -0.42
C LEU A 156 16.28 -2.25 -0.41
N ALA A 157 17.26 -2.79 -1.12
CA ALA A 157 17.51 -4.23 -1.14
C ALA A 157 17.94 -4.73 0.24
N ALA A 158 18.84 -3.99 0.92
CA ALA A 158 19.24 -4.29 2.30
C ALA A 158 18.09 -4.08 3.30
N PHE A 159 17.24 -3.07 3.09
CA PHE A 159 16.05 -2.86 3.90
C PHE A 159 15.08 -4.04 3.80
N LEU A 160 14.82 -4.53 2.58
CA LEU A 160 13.98 -5.71 2.36
C LEU A 160 14.61 -6.99 2.91
N ASP A 161 15.94 -7.07 2.97
CA ASP A 161 16.70 -8.28 3.39
C ASP A 161 16.36 -9.48 2.49
N ARG A 162 16.14 -9.19 1.19
CA ARG A 162 15.88 -10.18 0.14
C ARG A 162 17.16 -10.44 -0.65
N ARG A 163 17.25 -11.65 -1.19
CA ARG A 163 18.33 -12.07 -2.10
C ARG A 163 17.71 -12.62 -3.37
N ASP A 164 18.36 -12.36 -4.50
CA ASP A 164 18.03 -13.05 -5.74
C ASP A 164 18.32 -14.56 -5.59
N PRO A 165 17.54 -15.42 -6.27
CA PRO A 165 17.79 -16.85 -6.28
C PRO A 165 19.18 -17.17 -6.85
N GLU A 166 19.79 -18.26 -6.40
CA GLU A 166 21.14 -18.67 -6.86
C GLU A 166 21.18 -18.93 -8.37
N ASN A 167 20.07 -19.41 -8.95
CA ASN A 167 19.91 -19.68 -10.38
C ASN A 167 18.94 -18.66 -11.00
N ILE A 168 19.38 -17.40 -11.11
CA ILE A 168 18.68 -16.38 -11.90
C ILE A 168 19.14 -16.46 -13.35
N GLU A 169 18.21 -16.39 -14.31
CA GLU A 169 18.57 -16.29 -15.73
C GLU A 169 19.38 -15.01 -15.97
N ASP A 170 20.41 -15.07 -16.82
CA ASP A 170 21.28 -13.90 -17.10
C ASP A 170 20.51 -12.70 -17.68
N SER A 171 19.35 -12.93 -18.30
CA SER A 171 18.45 -11.91 -18.84
C SER A 171 17.46 -11.33 -17.81
N ALA A 172 17.33 -11.94 -16.62
CA ALA A 172 16.39 -11.49 -15.62
C ALA A 172 16.97 -10.35 -14.78
N GLU A 173 16.17 -9.29 -14.63
CA GLU A 173 16.58 -8.12 -13.84
C GLU A 173 16.72 -8.47 -12.35
N ARG A 174 17.89 -8.18 -11.81
CA ARG A 174 18.21 -8.49 -10.41
C ARG A 174 17.41 -7.60 -9.47
N LEU A 175 17.15 -8.08 -8.26
CA LEU A 175 16.44 -7.31 -7.24
C LEU A 175 17.13 -5.97 -6.97
N LYS A 176 18.46 -5.95 -6.96
CA LYS A 176 19.23 -4.72 -6.72
C LYS A 176 18.94 -3.65 -7.77
N ASP A 177 18.80 -4.06 -9.04
CA ASP A 177 18.57 -3.14 -10.15
C ASP A 177 17.13 -2.61 -10.10
N ARG A 178 16.14 -3.49 -9.92
CA ARG A 178 14.73 -3.11 -9.68
C ARG A 178 14.56 -2.16 -8.49
N ALA A 179 15.23 -2.47 -7.38
CA ALA A 179 15.21 -1.65 -6.18
C ALA A 179 15.89 -0.29 -6.39
N GLY A 180 16.98 -0.27 -7.17
CA GLY A 180 17.66 0.96 -7.59
C GLY A 180 16.76 1.85 -8.45
N GLY A 181 16.13 1.30 -9.49
CA GLY A 181 15.22 2.05 -10.36
C GLY A 181 14.02 2.63 -9.60
N TRP A 182 13.44 1.87 -8.67
CA TRP A 182 12.39 2.40 -7.79
C TRP A 182 12.91 3.55 -6.90
N LEU A 183 14.12 3.43 -6.33
CA LEU A 183 14.73 4.49 -5.53
C LEU A 183 15.06 5.74 -6.36
N ASP A 184 15.45 5.59 -7.61
CA ASP A 184 15.72 6.71 -8.51
C ASP A 184 14.44 7.52 -8.78
N VAL A 185 13.30 6.85 -9.01
CA VAL A 185 11.99 7.51 -9.12
C VAL A 185 11.61 8.23 -7.83
N MET A 186 11.83 7.60 -6.68
CA MET A 186 11.53 8.20 -5.37
C MET A 186 12.45 9.41 -5.07
N THR A 187 13.68 9.39 -5.55
CA THR A 187 14.64 10.49 -5.46
C THR A 187 14.28 11.63 -6.39
N ALA A 188 13.86 11.33 -7.63
CA ALA A 188 13.37 12.33 -8.57
C ALA A 188 12.11 13.05 -8.05
N ALA A 189 11.31 12.39 -7.21
CA ALA A 189 10.12 12.96 -6.57
C ALA A 189 10.41 13.64 -5.22
N VAL A 190 11.63 14.14 -4.99
CA VAL A 190 12.02 14.76 -3.71
C VAL A 190 11.20 16.00 -3.34
N ASP A 191 10.68 16.71 -4.34
CA ASP A 191 9.85 17.91 -4.14
C ASP A 191 8.42 17.60 -3.69
N LEU A 192 7.97 16.34 -3.80
CA LEU A 192 6.70 15.91 -3.22
C LEU A 192 6.84 15.78 -1.70
N HIS A 193 5.76 16.10 -0.99
CA HIS A 193 5.71 15.86 0.45
C HIS A 193 5.98 14.38 0.78
N PRO A 194 6.72 14.03 1.86
CA PRO A 194 7.07 12.65 2.19
C PRO A 194 5.87 11.67 2.25
N ILE A 195 4.73 12.13 2.75
CA ILE A 195 3.47 11.37 2.77
C ILE A 195 2.96 11.06 1.34
N THR A 196 2.96 12.04 0.43
CA THR A 196 2.57 11.84 -0.96
C THR A 196 3.55 10.91 -1.66
N ARG A 197 4.85 11.15 -1.48
CA ARG A 197 5.92 10.31 -2.02
C ARG A 197 5.79 8.86 -1.55
N ALA A 198 5.47 8.63 -0.28
CA ALA A 198 5.19 7.30 0.26
C ALA A 198 3.98 6.63 -0.43
N CYS A 199 2.87 7.36 -0.61
CA CYS A 199 1.69 6.87 -1.32
C CYS A 199 2.03 6.49 -2.77
N MET A 200 2.77 7.35 -3.47
CA MET A 200 3.27 7.07 -4.82
C MET A 200 4.09 5.80 -4.85
N GLY A 201 5.13 5.70 -4.01
CA GLY A 201 6.02 4.55 -3.94
C GLY A 201 5.30 3.23 -3.68
N PHE A 202 4.31 3.24 -2.78
CA PHE A 202 3.43 2.11 -2.51
C PHE A 202 2.71 1.63 -3.77
N HIS A 203 2.16 2.54 -4.57
CA HIS A 203 1.42 2.21 -5.78
C HIS A 203 2.31 1.86 -6.98
N LEU A 204 3.56 2.33 -7.01
CA LEU A 204 4.54 1.97 -8.03
C LEU A 204 5.25 0.64 -7.75
N TRP A 205 5.10 0.08 -6.54
CA TRP A 205 5.82 -1.11 -6.10
C TRP A 205 5.74 -2.31 -7.05
N ASN A 206 4.52 -2.64 -7.49
CA ASN A 206 4.30 -3.76 -8.41
C ASN A 206 4.78 -3.45 -9.83
N LEU A 207 4.71 -2.18 -10.25
CA LEU A 207 5.19 -1.75 -11.56
C LEU A 207 6.71 -1.83 -11.65
N ALA A 208 7.41 -1.55 -10.55
CA ALA A 208 8.86 -1.75 -10.43
C ALA A 208 9.27 -3.22 -10.26
N GLY A 209 8.35 -4.18 -10.41
CA GLY A 209 8.64 -5.61 -10.29
C GLY A 209 9.04 -6.06 -8.87
N LEU A 210 8.84 -5.23 -7.84
CA LEU A 210 9.21 -5.53 -6.46
C LEU A 210 8.20 -6.45 -5.76
N GLY A 211 6.96 -6.47 -6.23
CA GLY A 211 5.83 -7.23 -5.65
C GLY A 211 5.80 -8.74 -5.90
N GLN A 212 6.93 -9.39 -6.24
CA GLN A 212 6.96 -10.85 -6.38
C GLN A 212 6.46 -11.51 -5.07
N HIS A 213 5.55 -12.48 -5.19
CA HIS A 213 4.81 -13.17 -4.10
C HIS A 213 3.56 -12.46 -3.55
N GLY A 214 3.08 -11.39 -4.19
CA GLY A 214 1.83 -10.73 -3.78
C GLY A 214 1.95 -9.94 -2.49
N ASP A 215 3.18 -9.63 -2.08
CA ASP A 215 3.46 -9.02 -0.78
C ASP A 215 3.17 -7.51 -0.79
N ARG A 216 1.99 -7.13 -0.28
CA ARG A 216 1.62 -5.72 -0.03
C ARG A 216 2.16 -5.23 1.32
N LEU A 217 2.62 -6.13 2.19
CA LEU A 217 3.18 -5.78 3.50
C LEU A 217 4.54 -5.09 3.32
N GLU A 218 5.42 -5.63 2.47
CA GLU A 218 6.72 -4.97 2.17
C GLU A 218 6.53 -3.53 1.66
N ALA A 219 5.63 -3.36 0.70
CA ALA A 219 5.30 -2.05 0.14
C ALA A 219 4.73 -1.10 1.20
N ALA A 220 3.80 -1.58 2.03
CA ALA A 220 3.14 -0.76 3.06
C ALA A 220 4.12 -0.38 4.18
N VAL A 221 4.95 -1.30 4.66
CA VAL A 221 5.99 -1.02 5.66
C VAL A 221 7.01 -0.03 5.11
N THR A 222 7.43 -0.20 3.86
CA THR A 222 8.34 0.74 3.19
C THR A 222 7.73 2.14 3.11
N ALA A 223 6.50 2.24 2.62
CA ALA A 223 5.79 3.52 2.54
C ALA A 223 5.58 4.17 3.91
N SER A 224 5.23 3.38 4.92
CA SER A 224 5.09 3.84 6.31
C SER A 224 6.39 4.45 6.86
N ARG A 225 7.55 3.83 6.56
CA ARG A 225 8.88 4.36 6.92
C ARG A 225 9.24 5.63 6.15
N ILE A 226 8.83 5.75 4.88
CA ILE A 226 9.09 6.94 4.06
C ILE A 226 8.22 8.11 4.50
N ALA A 227 6.95 7.87 4.82
CA ALA A 227 6.03 8.91 5.28
C ALA A 227 6.49 9.56 6.59
N ALA A 228 7.22 8.82 7.43
CA ALA A 228 7.81 9.30 8.68
C ALA A 228 9.32 9.61 8.57
N SER A 229 9.88 9.77 7.37
CA SER A 229 11.34 9.89 7.21
C SER A 229 11.95 11.14 7.85
N GLU A 230 11.15 12.18 8.06
CA GLU A 230 11.57 13.45 8.66
C GLU A 230 11.27 13.52 10.17
N GLU A 231 10.53 12.54 10.68
CA GLU A 231 10.09 12.45 12.06
C GLU A 231 11.24 11.97 12.98
N ARG A 232 11.20 12.34 14.27
CA ARG A 232 12.29 12.04 15.23
C ARG A 232 11.86 11.09 16.33
N GLY A 233 10.61 11.19 16.77
CA GLY A 233 9.94 10.29 17.69
C GLY A 233 9.24 9.13 17.00
N ALA A 234 8.51 9.36 15.91
CA ALA A 234 7.81 8.34 15.14
C ALA A 234 8.78 7.71 14.11
N ILE A 235 9.04 6.40 14.24
CA ILE A 235 9.89 5.67 13.29
C ILE A 235 9.14 5.34 11.99
N PHE A 236 7.81 5.30 12.08
CA PHE A 236 6.91 4.92 11.01
C PHE A 236 5.60 5.70 11.13
N ALA A 237 4.90 5.86 10.00
CA ALA A 237 3.58 6.48 9.98
C ALA A 237 2.47 5.40 9.97
N PRO A 238 1.49 5.41 10.88
CA PRO A 238 0.42 4.41 10.89
C PRO A 238 -0.42 4.46 9.60
N LEU A 239 -0.70 3.29 9.02
CA LEU A 239 -1.48 3.14 7.79
C LEU A 239 -2.67 2.18 7.97
N ALA A 240 -2.53 1.13 8.77
CA ALA A 240 -3.51 0.05 8.89
C ALA A 240 -4.32 0.09 10.19
N MET A 241 -3.85 0.75 11.25
CA MET A 241 -4.61 0.90 12.52
C MET A 241 -6.00 1.54 12.34
N GLY A 242 -6.18 2.36 11.31
CA GLY A 242 -7.47 2.97 10.95
C GLY A 242 -8.35 2.10 10.03
N GLY A 243 -7.88 0.91 9.70
CA GLY A 243 -8.41 0.05 8.64
C GLY A 243 -7.64 0.19 7.32
N ALA A 244 -7.65 -0.88 6.52
CA ALA A 244 -6.92 -1.01 5.26
C ALA A 244 -7.47 -0.18 4.07
N GLY A 245 -8.49 0.66 4.28
CA GLY A 245 -9.23 1.34 3.20
C GLY A 245 -8.36 2.27 2.34
N GLY A 246 -7.33 2.87 2.93
CA GLY A 246 -6.39 3.76 2.25
C GLY A 246 -5.40 3.04 1.33
N LEU A 247 -5.22 1.72 1.49
CA LEU A 247 -4.24 0.91 0.76
C LEU A 247 -4.84 0.22 -0.47
N ARG A 248 -6.10 0.51 -0.79
CA ARG A 248 -6.81 -0.08 -1.93
C ARG A 248 -6.17 0.34 -3.26
N SER A 249 -5.87 -0.65 -4.10
CA SER A 249 -5.40 -0.44 -5.47
C SER A 249 -6.54 0.05 -6.38
N GLY A 250 -6.27 1.04 -7.25
CA GLY A 250 -7.22 1.53 -8.27
C GLY A 250 -7.33 3.05 -8.34
N GLY A 251 -7.93 3.58 -9.40
CA GLY A 251 -8.15 5.02 -9.62
C GLY A 251 -6.89 5.80 -10.08
N PRO A 252 -7.05 7.06 -10.51
CA PRO A 252 -5.94 7.98 -10.78
C PRO A 252 -5.20 8.41 -9.49
N PRO A 253 -4.02 9.07 -9.61
CA PRO A 253 -3.23 9.53 -8.46
C PRO A 253 -4.02 10.32 -7.41
N ALA A 254 -4.90 11.24 -7.82
CA ALA A 254 -5.71 12.05 -6.90
C ALA A 254 -6.62 11.19 -6.00
N GLU A 255 -7.40 10.28 -6.58
CA GLU A 255 -8.27 9.38 -5.80
C GLU A 255 -7.50 8.41 -4.90
N ARG A 256 -6.29 8.01 -5.30
CA ARG A 256 -5.40 7.19 -4.46
C ARG A 256 -4.90 8.00 -3.27
N LEU A 257 -4.41 9.22 -3.51
CA LEU A 257 -3.89 10.10 -2.48
C LEU A 257 -4.97 10.52 -1.49
N GLU A 258 -6.18 10.85 -1.95
CA GLU A 258 -7.34 11.12 -1.10
C GLU A 258 -7.60 9.99 -0.09
N ARG A 259 -7.76 8.75 -0.59
CA ARG A 259 -8.02 7.59 0.26
C ARG A 259 -6.86 7.28 1.20
N TRP A 260 -5.63 7.45 0.72
CA TRP A 260 -4.43 7.29 1.54
C TRP A 260 -4.43 8.26 2.71
N LEU A 261 -4.69 9.55 2.46
CA LEU A 261 -4.73 10.59 3.48
C LEU A 261 -5.85 10.35 4.51
N ASP A 262 -7.04 9.95 4.07
CA ASP A 262 -8.16 9.65 4.98
C ASP A 262 -7.87 8.42 5.86
N GLY A 263 -7.26 7.39 5.26
CA GLY A 263 -6.84 6.18 5.97
C GLY A 263 -5.75 6.48 7.00
N MET A 264 -4.73 7.24 6.59
CA MET A 264 -3.61 7.64 7.45
C MET A 264 -4.06 8.56 8.58
N GLU A 265 -4.96 9.51 8.32
CA GLU A 265 -5.60 10.32 9.37
C GLU A 265 -6.26 9.45 10.43
N SER A 266 -7.08 8.48 9.99
CA SER A 266 -7.79 7.57 10.87
C SER A 266 -6.80 6.70 11.66
N ALA A 267 -5.74 6.22 11.03
CA ALA A 267 -4.71 5.40 11.66
C ALA A 267 -3.91 6.18 12.70
N VAL A 268 -3.52 7.43 12.42
CA VAL A 268 -2.84 8.31 13.39
C VAL A 268 -3.73 8.60 14.60
N LEU A 269 -5.03 8.87 14.39
CA LEU A 269 -5.98 9.07 15.49
C LEU A 269 -6.16 7.80 16.34
N THR A 270 -6.21 6.62 15.71
CA THR A 270 -6.26 5.35 16.44
C THR A 270 -4.97 5.11 17.24
N ALA A 271 -3.80 5.39 16.67
CA ALA A 271 -2.52 5.30 17.36
C ALA A 271 -2.49 6.21 18.61
N MET A 272 -2.92 7.46 18.48
CA MET A 272 -3.03 8.40 19.60
C MET A 272 -3.95 7.87 20.71
N ARG A 273 -5.12 7.32 20.36
CA ARG A 273 -6.03 6.68 21.33
C ARG A 273 -5.38 5.50 22.05
N HIS A 274 -4.62 4.67 21.34
CA HIS A 274 -3.86 3.58 21.97
C HIS A 274 -2.84 4.10 23.00
N LEU A 275 -2.20 5.24 22.72
CA LEU A 275 -1.26 5.87 23.65
C LEU A 275 -1.98 6.49 24.86
N ASP A 276 -3.11 7.16 24.65
CA ASP A 276 -3.94 7.70 25.75
C ASP A 276 -4.43 6.59 26.69
N ASP A 277 -4.98 5.52 26.12
CA ASP A 277 -5.49 4.36 26.86
C ASP A 277 -4.39 3.72 27.71
N ILE A 278 -3.21 3.48 27.12
CA ILE A 278 -2.12 2.80 27.84
C ILE A 278 -1.45 3.71 28.88
N GLU A 279 -1.40 5.02 28.65
CA GLU A 279 -0.91 5.98 29.63
C GLU A 279 -1.83 6.07 30.84
N ALA A 280 -3.15 6.21 30.59
CA ALA A 280 -4.16 6.22 31.64
C ALA A 280 -4.14 4.91 32.44
N TRP A 281 -4.06 3.78 31.74
CA TRP A 281 -3.88 2.48 32.37
C TRP A 281 -2.62 2.42 33.23
N ALA A 282 -1.47 2.87 32.72
CA ALA A 282 -0.20 2.80 33.44
C ALA A 282 -0.22 3.63 34.73
N ALA A 283 -0.90 4.78 34.72
CA ALA A 283 -1.12 5.60 35.91
C ALA A 283 -2.00 4.90 36.95
N ARG A 284 -3.13 4.33 36.51
CA ARG A 284 -4.03 3.55 37.39
C ARG A 284 -3.33 2.34 37.99
N ALA A 285 -2.63 1.56 37.17
CA ALA A 285 -1.87 0.39 37.60
C ALA A 285 -0.79 0.75 38.62
N LYS A 286 -0.06 1.86 38.40
CA LYS A 286 0.95 2.35 39.35
C LYS A 286 0.33 2.64 40.73
N HIS A 287 -0.85 3.26 40.76
CA HIS A 287 -1.53 3.58 42.02
C HIS A 287 -2.09 2.34 42.72
N ALA A 288 -2.83 1.50 42.00
CA ALA A 288 -3.43 0.28 42.54
C ALA A 288 -2.39 -0.72 43.08
N MET A 289 -1.20 -0.76 42.47
CA MET A 289 -0.12 -1.67 42.85
C MET A 289 0.88 -1.06 43.85
N ALA A 290 0.63 0.13 44.39
CA ALA A 290 1.59 0.84 45.25
C ALA A 290 1.97 0.07 46.53
N MET A 291 1.06 -0.77 47.04
CA MET A 291 1.27 -1.58 48.24
C MET A 291 2.02 -2.89 47.97
N LEU A 292 2.22 -3.27 46.70
CA LEU A 292 2.89 -4.50 46.33
C LEU A 292 4.40 -4.31 46.40
N SER A 293 5.07 -5.17 47.16
CA SER A 293 6.53 -5.15 47.28
C SER A 293 7.19 -6.02 46.20
N GLY A 294 8.45 -5.71 45.90
CA GLY A 294 9.28 -6.47 44.96
C GLY A 294 9.33 -5.89 43.54
N ARG A 295 10.15 -6.52 42.69
CA ARG A 295 10.42 -6.04 41.33
C ARG A 295 9.40 -6.53 40.29
N THR A 296 8.77 -7.68 40.53
CA THR A 296 7.82 -8.30 39.58
C THR A 296 6.61 -7.43 39.26
N PRO A 297 5.91 -6.81 40.22
CA PRO A 297 4.80 -5.87 39.92
C PRO A 297 5.21 -4.75 38.97
N THR A 298 6.33 -4.08 39.27
CA THR A 298 6.86 -2.95 38.48
C THR A 298 7.28 -3.40 37.08
N ASN A 299 7.97 -4.53 36.97
CA ASN A 299 8.40 -5.08 35.68
C ASN A 299 7.19 -5.52 34.84
N LEU A 300 6.18 -6.14 35.43
CA LEU A 300 4.95 -6.50 34.72
C LEU A 300 4.23 -5.26 34.19
N ARG A 301 4.13 -4.20 34.99
CA ARG A 301 3.54 -2.93 34.51
C ARG A 301 4.27 -2.39 33.28
N LYS A 302 5.61 -2.41 33.29
CA LYS A 302 6.42 -2.01 32.14
C LYS A 302 6.11 -2.90 30.93
N VAL A 303 6.08 -4.22 31.11
CA VAL A 303 5.79 -5.17 30.03
C VAL A 303 4.41 -4.91 29.40
N PHE A 304 3.37 -4.65 30.19
CA PHE A 304 2.03 -4.29 29.67
C PHE A 304 1.98 -2.94 28.95
N THR A 305 2.83 -1.98 29.33
CA THR A 305 2.97 -0.72 28.57
C THR A 305 3.62 -0.98 27.21
N ASP A 306 4.67 -1.80 27.18
CA ASP A 306 5.50 -2.05 25.99
C ASP A 306 4.84 -3.04 25.01
N TRP A 307 3.99 -3.95 25.49
CA TRP A 307 3.38 -5.01 24.69
C TRP A 307 1.85 -4.96 24.72
N PRO A 308 1.17 -5.06 23.56
CA PRO A 308 -0.28 -5.00 23.49
C PRO A 308 -0.96 -6.21 24.15
N LEU A 309 -0.35 -7.40 24.03
CA LEU A 309 -0.85 -8.66 24.57
C LEU A 309 0.30 -9.48 25.14
N ILE A 310 0.05 -10.14 26.27
CA ILE A 310 1.07 -10.87 27.03
C ILE A 310 0.54 -12.23 27.47
N SER A 311 1.41 -13.23 27.43
CA SER A 311 1.18 -14.52 28.08
C SER A 311 2.08 -14.68 29.32
N ALA A 312 1.73 -15.59 30.23
CA ALA A 312 2.58 -15.90 31.38
C ALA A 312 4.01 -16.36 30.98
N PRO A 313 4.21 -17.18 29.92
CA PRO A 313 5.56 -17.49 29.43
C PRO A 313 6.37 -16.30 28.95
N MET A 314 5.72 -15.44 28.19
CA MET A 314 6.34 -14.22 27.70
C MET A 314 6.74 -13.31 28.86
N ALA A 315 5.84 -13.10 29.82
CA ALA A 315 6.10 -12.27 30.98
C ALA A 315 7.22 -12.82 31.88
N GLU A 316 7.38 -14.14 32.03
CA GLU A 316 8.52 -14.71 32.76
C GLU A 316 9.86 -14.29 32.12
N ILE A 317 9.96 -14.42 30.79
CA ILE A 317 11.17 -14.06 30.06
C ILE A 317 11.43 -12.56 30.12
N LEU A 318 10.41 -11.74 29.85
CA LEU A 318 10.56 -10.28 29.77
C LEU A 318 10.80 -9.62 31.14
N THR A 319 10.27 -10.21 32.22
CA THR A 319 10.44 -9.65 33.57
C THR A 319 11.62 -10.25 34.34
N GLY A 320 12.12 -11.41 33.90
CA GLY A 320 13.12 -12.21 34.62
C GLY A 320 12.62 -12.85 35.91
N ALA A 321 11.31 -12.82 36.17
CA ALA A 321 10.69 -13.41 37.36
C ALA A 321 10.21 -14.83 37.10
N SER A 322 10.16 -15.67 38.13
CA SER A 322 9.68 -17.06 37.98
C SER A 322 8.23 -17.13 37.50
N ARG A 323 7.89 -18.17 36.75
CA ARG A 323 6.53 -18.42 36.26
C ARG A 323 5.45 -18.31 37.34
N ALA A 324 5.71 -18.86 38.51
CA ALA A 324 4.79 -18.82 39.65
C ALA A 324 4.60 -17.40 40.20
N ALA A 325 5.66 -16.58 40.22
CA ALA A 325 5.55 -15.17 40.60
C ALA A 325 4.74 -14.37 39.59
N VAL A 326 4.98 -14.58 38.29
CA VAL A 326 4.23 -13.96 37.19
C VAL A 326 2.75 -14.32 37.27
N GLN A 327 2.41 -15.60 37.38
CA GLN A 327 1.01 -16.04 37.44
C GLN A 327 0.26 -15.50 38.65
N ARG A 328 0.90 -15.44 39.83
CA ARG A 328 0.30 -14.83 41.03
C ARG A 328 0.01 -13.35 40.83
N ASN A 329 0.93 -12.61 40.22
CA ASN A 329 0.74 -11.18 39.97
C ASN A 329 -0.31 -10.94 38.87
N LEU A 330 -0.33 -11.74 37.80
CA LEU A 330 -1.36 -11.64 36.76
C LEU A 330 -2.76 -11.88 37.33
N LYS A 331 -2.92 -12.91 38.17
CA LYS A 331 -4.18 -13.17 38.88
C LYS A 331 -4.60 -11.98 39.75
N LEU A 332 -3.67 -11.42 40.51
CA LEU A 332 -3.94 -10.25 41.34
C LEU A 332 -4.33 -9.02 40.52
N MET A 333 -3.63 -8.77 39.41
CA MET A 333 -3.95 -7.67 38.50
C MET A 333 -5.33 -7.85 37.86
N ASP A 334 -5.74 -9.09 37.56
CA ASP A 334 -7.06 -9.42 37.02
C ASP A 334 -8.16 -9.18 38.06
N GLU A 335 -7.94 -9.62 39.31
CA GLU A 335 -8.83 -9.34 40.45
C GLU A 335 -8.98 -7.83 40.74
N MET A 336 -7.94 -7.03 40.47
CA MET A 336 -7.96 -5.56 40.57
C MET A 336 -8.57 -4.88 39.33
N GLY A 337 -8.95 -5.63 38.29
CA GLY A 337 -9.45 -5.09 37.02
C GLY A 337 -8.39 -4.34 36.19
N LEU A 338 -7.10 -4.53 36.50
CA LEU A 338 -5.99 -3.92 35.77
C LEU A 338 -5.65 -4.68 34.49
N VAL A 339 -5.89 -5.98 34.43
CA VAL A 339 -5.73 -6.77 33.21
C VAL A 339 -7.00 -7.52 32.91
N GLN A 340 -7.15 -7.95 31.67
CA GLN A 340 -8.27 -8.77 31.24
C GLN A 340 -7.74 -9.96 30.44
N GLU A 341 -8.11 -11.16 30.85
CA GLU A 341 -7.91 -12.37 30.04
C GLU A 341 -8.79 -12.32 28.78
N ILE A 342 -8.17 -12.45 27.59
CA ILE A 342 -8.88 -12.46 26.29
C ILE A 342 -9.05 -13.89 25.76
N SER A 343 -8.18 -14.80 26.18
CA SER A 343 -8.13 -16.15 25.63
C SER A 343 -9.31 -17.03 26.06
N GLY A 344 -9.88 -17.75 25.09
CA GLY A 344 -10.63 -19.00 25.29
C GLY A 344 -9.88 -20.19 24.66
N GLN A 345 -10.02 -21.39 25.25
CA GLN A 345 -9.54 -22.74 24.84
C GLN A 345 -8.15 -22.91 24.14
N GLY A 346 -7.28 -21.90 24.09
CA GLY A 346 -5.91 -22.00 23.56
C GLY A 346 -4.91 -22.60 24.56
N ARG A 347 -3.72 -23.02 24.06
CA ARG A 347 -2.64 -23.60 24.89
C ARG A 347 -2.10 -22.63 25.94
N PHE A 348 -2.16 -21.32 25.67
CA PHE A 348 -1.70 -20.28 26.58
C PHE A 348 -2.83 -19.29 26.87
N ARG A 349 -2.92 -18.88 28.13
CA ARG A 349 -3.75 -17.74 28.52
C ARG A 349 -3.07 -16.43 28.11
N ILE A 350 -3.87 -15.49 27.65
CA ILE A 350 -3.42 -14.20 27.13
C ILE A 350 -4.17 -13.08 27.83
N TRP A 351 -3.42 -12.07 28.27
CA TRP A 351 -3.93 -10.89 28.95
C TRP A 351 -3.66 -9.62 28.13
N ARG A 352 -4.58 -8.66 28.20
CA ARG A 352 -4.35 -7.24 27.86
C ARG A 352 -4.43 -6.37 29.08
N ALA A 353 -3.89 -5.16 28.96
CA ALA A 353 -4.24 -4.05 29.84
C ALA A 353 -5.77 -3.83 29.84
N GLY A 354 -6.36 -3.72 31.01
CA GLY A 354 -7.76 -3.38 31.20
C GLY A 354 -8.04 -1.95 30.74
N LYS A 355 -9.28 -1.70 30.29
CA LYS A 355 -9.71 -0.34 29.92
C LYS A 355 -9.86 0.55 31.15
#